data_AF-A0A4R7VHW2-F1
#
_entry.id   AF-A0A4R7VHW2-F1
#
_cell.length_a   1.000
_cell.length_b   1.000
_cell.length_c   1.000
_cell.angle_alpha   90.00
_cell.angle_beta   90.00
_cell.angle_gamma   90.00
#
_symmetry.space_group_name_H-M   'P 1'
#
loop_
_entity.id
_entity.type
_entity.pdbx_description
1 polymer ?
#
loop_
_entity_poly.entity_id
_entity_poly.type
_entity_poly.pdbx_seq_one_letter_code
_entity_poly.pdbx_strand_id
1 'polypeptide(L)'
;MTDEDPAEVVRRVHEVVLAARDGDVPSERVLAALTGLRSVREQLGAWEPALVAAARDGGVSWASLAPVLGVASRQAAERRFLRLRPSATGESTGEARVDAERGRRAGDRAVADWARRNSAILRQLAGQVSAVDGLDAAGRRSVDRLGAALGDDDVTSLLSPLADVRSHLTGEHAGLTDRLGAISEQTDKLRRDAADNRRNRAT
;
A
#
# COMPACT_ATOMS: atom_id res chain seq x y z
N MET A 1 -14.45 -8.01 17.04
CA MET A 1 -15.06 -6.68 17.25
C MET A 1 -16.55 -6.89 17.27
N THR A 2 -17.19 -6.70 18.42
CA THR A 2 -18.65 -6.80 18.53
C THR A 2 -19.24 -5.77 17.57
N ASP A 3 -20.09 -6.21 16.66
CA ASP A 3 -20.83 -5.35 15.74
C ASP A 3 -21.90 -4.61 16.56
N GLU A 4 -21.46 -3.61 17.32
CA GLU A 4 -22.34 -2.81 18.17
C GLU A 4 -23.18 -1.91 17.26
N ASP A 5 -24.51 -1.93 17.48
CA ASP A 5 -25.46 -1.18 16.66
C ASP A 5 -25.04 0.31 16.61
N PRO A 6 -24.71 0.86 15.42
CA PRO A 6 -24.28 2.25 15.28
C PRO A 6 -25.32 3.24 15.82
N ALA A 7 -26.61 2.91 15.82
CA ALA A 7 -27.64 3.76 16.41
C ALA A 7 -27.48 3.88 17.95
N GLU A 8 -27.16 2.78 18.62
CA GLU A 8 -26.87 2.75 20.05
C GLU A 8 -25.58 3.51 20.38
N VAL A 9 -24.54 3.33 19.55
CA VAL A 9 -23.27 4.05 19.72
C VAL A 9 -23.49 5.56 19.56
N VAL A 10 -24.24 6.02 18.55
CA VAL A 10 -24.56 7.44 18.36
C VAL A 10 -25.31 8.00 19.56
N ARG A 11 -26.28 7.25 20.10
CA ARG A 11 -27.06 7.69 21.28
C ARG A 11 -26.14 7.87 22.49
N ARG A 12 -25.28 6.89 22.78
CA ARG A 12 -24.31 6.96 23.88
C ARG A 12 -23.32 8.12 23.71
N VAL A 13 -22.80 8.32 22.50
CA VAL A 13 -21.92 9.47 22.20
C VAL A 13 -22.65 10.79 22.43
N HIS A 14 -23.91 10.88 22.00
CA HIS A 14 -24.72 12.08 22.19
C HIS A 14 -24.94 12.41 23.67
N GLU A 15 -25.27 11.41 24.50
CA GLU A 15 -25.41 11.55 25.95
C GLU A 15 -24.12 12.07 26.60
N VAL A 16 -22.96 11.53 26.20
CA VAL A 16 -21.65 11.99 26.69
C VAL A 16 -21.36 13.42 26.24
N VAL A 17 -21.73 13.81 25.01
CA VAL A 17 -21.57 15.20 24.53
C VAL A 17 -22.42 16.17 25.34
N LEU A 18 -23.65 15.81 25.70
CA LEU A 18 -24.51 16.65 26.55
C LEU A 18 -23.91 16.81 27.94
N ALA A 19 -23.57 15.70 28.60
CA ALA A 19 -22.97 15.74 29.93
C ALA A 19 -21.62 16.50 29.95
N ALA A 20 -20.83 16.42 28.87
CA ALA A 20 -19.56 17.13 28.77
C ALA A 20 -19.74 18.66 28.65
N ARG A 21 -20.87 19.12 28.07
CA ARG A 21 -21.22 20.54 28.02
C ARG A 21 -21.63 21.07 29.41
N ASP A 22 -22.19 20.19 30.24
CA ASP A 22 -22.61 20.51 31.61
C ASP A 22 -21.45 20.41 32.63
N GLY A 23 -20.26 19.96 32.19
CA GLY A 23 -19.00 20.06 32.93
C GLY A 23 -18.65 18.88 33.84
N ASP A 24 -19.42 17.79 33.83
CA ASP A 24 -19.21 16.64 34.73
C ASP A 24 -19.20 15.30 33.97
N VAL A 25 -18.07 15.01 33.29
CA VAL A 25 -17.86 13.72 32.62
C VAL A 25 -16.46 13.19 32.92
N PRO A 26 -16.34 11.96 33.48
CA PRO A 26 -15.06 11.28 33.63
C PRO A 26 -14.32 11.10 32.30
N SER A 27 -13.00 11.30 32.30
CA SER A 27 -12.16 11.18 31.10
C SER A 27 -12.31 9.84 30.38
N GLU A 28 -12.53 8.73 31.10
CA GLU A 28 -12.74 7.43 30.44
C GLU A 28 -14.02 7.40 29.59
N ARG A 29 -15.10 8.05 30.05
CA ARG A 29 -16.35 8.17 29.27
C ARG A 29 -16.16 9.00 28.01
N VAL A 30 -15.35 10.06 28.07
CA VAL A 30 -15.01 10.87 26.89
C VAL A 30 -14.20 10.06 25.88
N LEU A 31 -13.17 9.33 26.32
CA LEU A 31 -12.35 8.49 25.45
C LEU A 31 -13.15 7.35 24.80
N ALA A 32 -14.06 6.73 25.56
CA ALA A 32 -14.99 5.74 25.03
C ALA A 32 -15.93 6.34 23.97
N ALA A 33 -16.47 7.54 24.20
CA ALA A 33 -17.31 8.24 23.23
C ALA A 33 -16.54 8.62 21.96
N LEU A 34 -15.28 9.06 22.06
CA LEU A 34 -14.43 9.34 20.89
C LEU A 34 -14.14 8.07 20.07
N THR A 35 -13.95 6.94 20.75
CA THR A 35 -13.76 5.63 20.09
C THR A 35 -15.03 5.19 19.36
N GLY A 36 -16.19 5.30 20.02
CA GLY A 36 -17.49 5.02 19.40
C GLY A 36 -17.78 5.94 18.20
N LEU A 37 -17.46 7.23 18.32
CA LEU A 37 -17.61 8.20 17.24
C LEU A 37 -16.73 7.87 16.03
N ARG A 38 -15.50 7.37 16.25
CA ARG A 38 -14.63 6.88 15.15
C ARG A 38 -15.27 5.69 14.43
N SER A 39 -15.73 4.69 15.20
CA SER A 39 -16.41 3.50 14.65
C SER A 39 -17.63 3.87 13.80
N VAL A 40 -18.49 4.76 14.30
CA VAL A 40 -19.67 5.21 13.54
C VAL A 40 -19.27 5.94 12.26
N ARG A 41 -18.22 6.79 12.28
CA ARG A 41 -17.73 7.46 11.06
C ARG A 41 -17.22 6.48 10.01
N GLU A 42 -16.55 5.41 10.43
CA GLU A 42 -16.11 4.33 9.54
C GLU A 42 -17.31 3.63 8.89
N GLN A 43 -18.34 3.29 9.68
CA GLN A 43 -19.57 2.67 9.18
C GLN A 43 -20.34 3.59 8.22
N LEU A 44 -20.54 4.86 8.58
CA LEU A 44 -21.17 5.86 7.71
C LEU A 44 -20.40 6.04 6.39
N GLY A 45 -19.07 6.02 6.45
CA GLY A 45 -18.21 6.08 5.27
C GLY A 45 -18.40 4.89 4.31
N ALA A 46 -18.73 3.71 4.84
CA ALA A 46 -19.05 2.52 4.03
C ALA A 46 -20.48 2.54 3.47
N TRP A 47 -21.44 3.15 4.18
CA TRP A 47 -22.83 3.20 3.73
C TRP A 47 -23.07 4.18 2.58
N GLU A 48 -22.40 5.33 2.56
CA GLU A 48 -22.57 6.32 1.49
C GLU A 48 -22.35 5.71 0.08
N PRO A 49 -21.22 5.04 -0.24
CA PRO A 49 -21.04 4.40 -1.54
C PRO A 49 -22.03 3.25 -1.79
N ALA A 50 -22.48 2.52 -0.77
CA ALA A 50 -23.49 1.48 -0.94
C ALA A 50 -24.86 2.07 -1.35
N LEU A 51 -25.29 3.14 -0.70
CA LEU A 51 -26.52 3.86 -1.03
C LEU A 51 -26.45 4.52 -2.42
N VAL A 52 -25.30 5.11 -2.76
CA VAL A 52 -25.07 5.65 -4.11
C VAL A 52 -25.12 4.55 -5.16
N ALA A 53 -24.51 3.39 -4.92
CA ALA A 53 -24.58 2.25 -5.84
C ALA A 53 -26.01 1.78 -6.04
N ALA A 54 -26.78 1.57 -4.97
CA ALA A 54 -28.18 1.18 -5.04
C ALA A 54 -29.04 2.20 -5.82
N ALA A 55 -28.81 3.50 -5.62
CA ALA A 55 -29.49 4.55 -6.38
C ALA A 55 -29.14 4.50 -7.88
N ARG A 56 -27.86 4.23 -8.21
CA ARG A 56 -27.40 4.09 -9.60
C ARG A 56 -28.01 2.85 -10.27
N ASP A 57 -28.09 1.73 -9.56
CA ASP A 57 -28.74 0.50 -10.03
C ASP A 57 -30.24 0.71 -10.24
N GLY A 58 -30.87 1.57 -9.43
CA GLY A 58 -32.25 2.05 -9.62
C GLY A 58 -32.42 3.11 -10.72
N GLY A 59 -31.37 3.43 -11.48
CA GLY A 59 -31.44 4.36 -12.63
C GLY A 59 -31.29 5.85 -12.29
N VAL A 60 -31.03 6.23 -11.03
CA VAL A 60 -30.87 7.64 -10.64
C VAL A 60 -29.62 8.22 -11.31
N SER A 61 -29.76 9.33 -12.02
CA SER A 61 -28.64 9.97 -12.72
C SER A 61 -27.64 10.63 -11.76
N TRP A 62 -26.38 10.74 -12.18
CA TRP A 62 -25.36 11.50 -11.43
C TRP A 62 -25.73 12.98 -11.25
N ALA A 63 -26.49 13.56 -12.17
CA ALA A 63 -26.97 14.94 -12.05
C ALA A 63 -28.01 15.06 -10.93
N SER A 64 -28.87 14.06 -10.78
CA SER A 64 -29.87 13.97 -9.70
C SER A 64 -29.22 13.71 -8.33
N LEU A 65 -28.11 12.96 -8.30
CA LEU A 65 -27.36 12.68 -7.07
C LEU A 65 -26.54 13.86 -6.56
N ALA A 66 -26.06 14.73 -7.46
CA ALA A 66 -25.20 15.86 -7.09
C ALA A 66 -25.75 16.75 -5.94
N PRO A 67 -27.01 17.24 -5.99
CA PRO A 67 -27.55 18.04 -4.89
C PRO A 67 -27.69 17.25 -3.58
N VAL A 68 -28.05 15.97 -3.62
CA VAL A 68 -28.21 15.12 -2.43
C VAL A 68 -26.87 14.85 -1.75
N LEU A 69 -25.80 14.71 -2.53
CA LEU A 69 -24.43 14.54 -2.04
C LEU A 69 -23.74 15.85 -1.63
N GLY A 70 -24.43 16.99 -1.75
CA GLY A 70 -23.91 18.31 -1.42
C GLY A 70 -22.78 18.79 -2.34
N VAL A 71 -22.79 18.36 -3.61
CA VAL A 71 -21.75 18.73 -4.59
C VAL A 71 -22.34 19.51 -5.76
N ALA A 72 -21.54 20.44 -6.30
CA ALA A 72 -22.02 21.40 -7.29
C ALA A 72 -22.29 20.82 -8.69
N SER A 73 -21.82 19.62 -9.01
CA SER A 73 -21.93 19.07 -10.36
C SER A 73 -22.01 17.55 -10.42
N ARG A 74 -22.54 17.07 -11.55
CA ARG A 74 -22.54 15.64 -11.94
C ARG A 74 -21.15 15.02 -11.80
N GLN A 75 -20.13 15.66 -12.35
CA GLN A 75 -18.75 15.15 -12.32
C GLN A 75 -18.19 15.12 -10.90
N ALA A 76 -18.55 16.10 -10.05
CA ALA A 76 -18.15 16.10 -8.65
C ALA A 76 -18.78 14.94 -7.87
N ALA A 77 -20.03 14.59 -8.18
CA ALA A 77 -20.72 13.43 -7.60
C ALA A 77 -20.06 12.11 -8.00
N GLU A 78 -19.80 11.92 -9.30
CA GLU A 78 -19.14 10.74 -9.83
C GLU A 78 -17.73 10.57 -9.24
N ARG A 79 -16.93 11.64 -9.20
CA ARG A 79 -15.59 11.60 -8.60
C ARG A 79 -15.64 11.28 -7.10
N ARG A 80 -16.62 11.79 -6.35
CA ARG A 80 -16.80 11.46 -4.93
C ARG A 80 -17.06 9.96 -4.76
N PHE A 81 -18.00 9.41 -5.52
CA PHE A 81 -18.30 7.98 -5.49
C PHE A 81 -17.09 7.10 -5.86
N LEU A 82 -16.37 7.45 -6.94
CA LEU A 82 -15.19 6.69 -7.36
C LEU A 82 -14.05 6.73 -6.33
N ARG A 83 -13.91 7.82 -5.55
CA ARG A 83 -12.93 7.90 -4.47
C ARG A 83 -13.28 7.00 -3.29
N LEU A 84 -14.57 6.85 -3.02
CA LEU A 84 -15.15 6.08 -1.91
C LEU A 84 -15.34 4.60 -2.24
N ARG A 85 -15.30 4.22 -3.52
CA ARG A 85 -15.30 2.80 -3.90
C ARG A 85 -14.02 2.13 -3.40
N PRO A 86 -14.13 1.02 -2.65
CA PRO A 86 -13.01 0.13 -2.43
C PRO A 86 -12.50 -0.32 -3.81
N SER A 87 -11.19 -0.19 -4.06
CA SER A 87 -10.59 -0.91 -5.18
C SER A 87 -10.79 -2.42 -4.96
N ALA A 88 -10.69 -3.23 -6.01
CA ALA A 88 -10.74 -4.69 -5.91
C ALA A 88 -9.71 -5.29 -4.91
N THR A 89 -8.80 -4.47 -4.38
CA THR A 89 -7.82 -4.78 -3.33
C THR A 89 -8.24 -4.42 -1.90
N GLY A 90 -9.42 -3.81 -1.68
CA GLY A 90 -10.01 -3.62 -0.34
C GLY A 90 -9.57 -2.38 0.45
N GLU A 91 -8.91 -1.39 -0.17
CA GLU A 91 -8.45 -0.16 0.53
C GLU A 91 -9.58 0.90 0.60
N SER A 92 -9.99 1.32 1.81
CA SER A 92 -11.25 2.06 2.03
C SER A 92 -11.15 3.59 2.19
N THR A 93 -9.97 4.21 2.29
CA THR A 93 -9.85 5.68 2.48
C THR A 93 -8.68 6.33 1.71
N GLY A 94 -8.75 7.66 1.51
CA GLY A 94 -7.63 8.44 0.96
C GLY A 94 -6.40 8.44 1.87
N GLU A 95 -6.60 8.27 3.17
CA GLU A 95 -5.55 8.06 4.17
C GLU A 95 -4.87 6.69 3.99
N ALA A 96 -5.65 5.63 3.73
CA ALA A 96 -5.10 4.33 3.40
C ALA A 96 -4.21 4.36 2.13
N ARG A 97 -4.57 5.16 1.10
CA ARG A 97 -3.69 5.34 -0.08
C ARG A 97 -2.39 6.05 0.27
N VAL A 98 -2.45 7.08 1.12
CA VAL A 98 -1.26 7.80 1.59
C VAL A 98 -0.38 6.87 2.42
N ASP A 99 -0.96 6.02 3.27
CA ASP A 99 -0.22 5.07 4.08
C ASP A 99 0.35 3.91 3.26
N ALA A 100 -0.37 3.40 2.26
CA ALA A 100 0.14 2.42 1.31
C ALA A 100 1.33 2.98 0.53
N GLU A 101 1.23 4.22 0.04
CA GLU A 101 2.34 4.90 -0.65
C GLU A 101 3.52 5.18 0.29
N ARG A 102 3.26 5.60 1.53
CA ARG A 102 4.32 5.78 2.55
C ARG A 102 4.97 4.46 2.95
N GLY A 103 4.20 3.36 2.97
CA GLY A 103 4.67 2.00 3.19
C GLY A 103 5.56 1.53 2.05
N ARG A 104 5.13 1.73 0.79
CA ARG A 104 5.94 1.46 -0.40
C ARG A 104 7.28 2.20 -0.35
N ARG A 105 7.25 3.52 -0.10
CA ARG A 105 8.48 4.32 0.05
C ARG A 105 9.37 3.88 1.21
N ALA A 106 8.79 3.39 2.30
CA ALA A 106 9.56 2.84 3.41
C ALA A 106 10.25 1.53 2.99
N GLY A 107 9.56 0.66 2.25
CA GLY A 107 10.13 -0.53 1.65
C GLY A 107 11.25 -0.22 0.68
N ASP A 108 11.04 0.73 -0.24
CA ASP A 108 12.05 1.14 -1.21
C ASP A 108 13.31 1.70 -0.52
N ARG A 109 13.14 2.51 0.54
CA ARG A 109 14.28 2.97 1.36
C ARG A 109 15.00 1.82 2.07
N ALA A 110 14.26 0.89 2.66
CA ALA A 110 14.86 -0.27 3.34
C ALA A 110 15.67 -1.14 2.39
N VAL A 111 15.18 -1.34 1.15
CA VAL A 111 15.91 -2.04 0.08
C VAL A 111 17.15 -1.25 -0.33
N ALA A 112 17.04 0.07 -0.52
CA ALA A 112 18.18 0.90 -0.89
C ALA A 112 19.29 0.88 0.18
N ASP A 113 18.93 1.01 1.45
CA ASP A 113 19.88 0.96 2.58
C ASP A 113 20.53 -0.41 2.72
N TRP A 114 19.78 -1.49 2.48
CA TRP A 114 20.33 -2.84 2.44
C TRP A 114 21.29 -3.01 1.26
N ALA A 115 20.93 -2.57 0.06
CA ALA A 115 21.76 -2.71 -1.13
C ALA A 115 23.09 -1.96 -0.97
N ARG A 116 23.05 -0.73 -0.42
CA ARG A 116 24.26 0.06 -0.11
C ARG A 116 25.18 -0.65 0.88
N ARG A 117 24.63 -1.25 1.94
CA ARG A 117 25.39 -2.06 2.91
C ARG A 117 25.93 -3.38 2.34
N ASN A 118 25.28 -3.92 1.30
CA ASN A 118 25.67 -5.19 0.65
C ASN A 118 26.34 -4.96 -0.71
N SER A 119 26.87 -3.76 -0.94
CA SER A 119 27.31 -3.32 -2.27
C SER A 119 28.42 -4.17 -2.87
N ALA A 120 29.37 -4.63 -2.06
CA ALA A 120 30.43 -5.52 -2.48
C ALA A 120 29.90 -6.86 -3.01
N ILE A 121 28.90 -7.45 -2.32
CA ILE A 121 28.28 -8.73 -2.70
C ILE A 121 27.50 -8.56 -4.01
N LEU A 122 26.74 -7.46 -4.15
CA LEU A 122 25.98 -7.18 -5.37
C LEU A 122 26.89 -6.98 -6.59
N ARG A 123 28.00 -6.24 -6.43
CA ARG A 123 28.99 -6.05 -7.51
C ARG A 123 29.74 -7.33 -7.84
N GLN A 124 30.09 -8.14 -6.85
CA GLN A 124 30.72 -9.44 -7.07
C GLN A 124 29.78 -10.37 -7.85
N LEU A 125 28.50 -10.44 -7.48
CA LEU A 125 27.49 -11.22 -8.20
C LEU A 125 27.32 -10.71 -9.63
N ALA A 126 27.26 -9.40 -9.84
CA ALA A 126 27.21 -8.82 -11.16
C ALA A 126 28.42 -9.21 -12.02
N GLY A 127 29.63 -9.16 -11.46
CA GLY A 127 30.84 -9.62 -12.15
C GLY A 127 30.83 -11.11 -12.48
N GLN A 128 30.31 -11.96 -11.59
CA GLN A 128 30.15 -13.40 -11.85
C GLN A 128 29.14 -13.66 -12.98
N VAL A 129 28.02 -12.93 -12.99
CA VAL A 129 27.00 -13.02 -14.04
C VAL A 129 27.54 -12.56 -15.39
N SER A 130 28.35 -11.50 -15.43
CA SER A 130 28.96 -11.00 -16.68
C SER A 130 29.96 -11.97 -17.32
N ALA A 131 30.46 -12.95 -16.57
CA ALA A 131 31.37 -13.99 -17.06
C ALA A 131 30.63 -15.27 -17.49
N VAL A 132 29.30 -15.29 -17.51
CA VAL A 132 28.51 -16.44 -17.93
C VAL A 132 28.46 -16.55 -19.45
N ASP A 133 28.92 -17.68 -19.97
CA ASP A 133 28.84 -18.05 -21.37
C ASP A 133 27.56 -18.84 -21.70
N GLY A 134 27.30 -19.11 -22.98
CA GLY A 134 26.21 -19.99 -23.40
C GLY A 134 24.79 -19.40 -23.33
N LEU A 135 24.66 -18.10 -23.02
CA LEU A 135 23.37 -17.41 -23.01
C LEU A 135 22.80 -17.23 -24.42
N ASP A 136 21.47 -17.27 -24.52
CA ASP A 136 20.75 -16.90 -25.73
C ASP A 136 20.84 -15.38 -26.02
N ALA A 137 20.25 -14.92 -27.13
CA ALA A 137 20.30 -13.51 -27.48
C ALA A 137 19.58 -12.60 -26.45
N ALA A 138 18.59 -13.10 -25.73
CA ALA A 138 17.87 -12.35 -24.71
C ALA A 138 18.70 -12.23 -23.41
N GLY A 139 19.34 -13.32 -22.99
CA GLY A 139 20.27 -13.38 -21.87
C GLY A 139 21.46 -12.47 -22.07
N ARG A 140 22.07 -12.46 -23.26
CA ARG A 140 23.15 -11.50 -23.61
C ARG A 140 22.72 -10.05 -23.42
N ARG A 141 21.54 -9.66 -23.93
CA ARG A 141 21.01 -8.30 -23.72
C ARG A 141 20.75 -7.98 -22.25
N SER A 142 20.32 -8.95 -21.46
CA SER A 142 20.14 -8.78 -20.01
C SER A 142 21.48 -8.61 -19.28
N VAL A 143 22.53 -9.34 -19.69
CA VAL A 143 23.89 -9.16 -19.19
C VAL A 143 24.48 -7.80 -19.61
N ASP A 144 24.25 -7.34 -20.84
CA ASP A 144 24.68 -6.01 -21.28
C ASP A 144 24.05 -4.89 -20.43
N ARG A 145 22.75 -5.01 -20.11
CA ARG A 145 22.05 -4.09 -19.19
C ARG A 145 22.64 -4.13 -17.78
N LEU A 146 23.00 -5.32 -17.29
CA LEU A 146 23.68 -5.47 -16.00
C LEU A 146 25.08 -4.83 -16.01
N GLY A 147 25.82 -4.98 -17.11
CA GLY A 147 27.12 -4.34 -17.31
C GLY A 147 27.02 -2.82 -17.31
N ALA A 148 26.00 -2.25 -17.97
CA ALA A 148 25.73 -0.82 -17.92
C ALA A 148 25.43 -0.33 -16.49
N ALA A 149 24.61 -1.06 -15.74
CA ALA A 149 24.29 -0.74 -14.35
C ALA A 149 25.49 -0.86 -13.40
N LEU A 150 26.44 -1.76 -13.70
CA LEU A 150 27.68 -1.90 -12.92
C LEU A 150 28.58 -0.66 -12.99
N GLY A 151 28.48 0.10 -14.08
CA GLY A 151 29.16 1.38 -14.25
C GLY A 151 28.48 2.57 -13.56
N ASP A 152 27.31 2.38 -12.96
CA ASP A 152 26.58 3.43 -12.23
C ASP A 152 27.13 3.63 -10.80
N ASP A 153 27.01 4.84 -10.29
CA ASP A 153 27.48 5.23 -8.95
C ASP A 153 26.62 4.60 -7.85
N ASP A 154 25.30 4.51 -8.06
CA ASP A 154 24.36 3.93 -7.10
C ASP A 154 24.16 2.42 -7.31
N VAL A 155 24.61 1.62 -6.35
CA VAL A 155 24.49 0.15 -6.38
C VAL A 155 23.05 -0.36 -6.44
N THR A 156 22.06 0.47 -6.10
CA THR A 156 20.64 0.09 -6.22
C THR A 156 20.22 -0.16 -7.66
N SER A 157 20.91 0.42 -8.65
CA SER A 157 20.68 0.18 -10.08
C SER A 157 20.92 -1.28 -10.48
N LEU A 158 21.72 -2.03 -9.72
CA LEU A 158 22.02 -3.44 -9.99
C LEU A 158 20.86 -4.40 -9.69
N LEU A 159 19.92 -4.02 -8.82
CA LEU A 159 18.92 -4.95 -8.29
C LEU A 159 17.97 -5.49 -9.39
N SER A 160 17.48 -4.62 -10.26
CA SER A 160 16.58 -5.03 -11.35
C SER A 160 17.31 -5.84 -12.43
N PRO A 161 18.48 -5.41 -12.96
CA PRO A 161 19.25 -6.22 -13.90
C PRO A 161 19.67 -7.59 -13.35
N LEU A 162 20.04 -7.70 -12.07
CA LEU A 162 20.36 -8.98 -11.43
C LEU A 162 19.13 -9.92 -11.38
N ALA A 163 17.94 -9.38 -11.10
CA ALA A 163 16.70 -10.15 -11.12
C ALA A 163 16.31 -10.60 -12.55
N ASP A 164 16.48 -9.72 -13.54
CA ASP A 164 16.16 -9.99 -14.94
C ASP A 164 17.00 -11.15 -15.51
N VAL A 165 18.33 -11.14 -15.24
CA VAL A 165 19.25 -12.16 -15.77
C VAL A 165 18.92 -13.56 -15.24
N ARG A 166 18.36 -13.68 -14.03
CA ARG A 166 17.99 -14.97 -13.42
C ARG A 166 17.13 -15.83 -14.36
N SER A 167 16.24 -15.21 -15.14
CA SER A 167 15.33 -15.92 -16.06
C SER A 167 16.02 -16.55 -17.27
N HIS A 168 17.28 -16.19 -17.53
CA HIS A 168 18.08 -16.66 -18.66
C HIS A 168 19.18 -17.65 -18.26
N LEU A 169 19.40 -17.86 -16.97
CA LEU A 169 20.36 -18.84 -16.47
C LEU A 169 19.76 -20.26 -16.59
N THR A 170 20.52 -21.17 -17.18
CA THR A 170 20.13 -22.58 -17.38
C THR A 170 20.67 -23.47 -16.26
N GLY A 171 20.39 -24.78 -16.32
CA GLY A 171 20.77 -25.75 -15.28
C GLY A 171 22.28 -25.80 -14.97
N GLU A 172 23.14 -25.47 -15.93
CA GLU A 172 24.60 -25.38 -15.72
C GLU A 172 24.99 -24.24 -14.75
N HIS A 173 24.08 -23.30 -14.50
CA HIS A 173 24.26 -22.14 -13.62
C HIS A 173 23.31 -22.16 -12.41
N ALA A 174 22.88 -23.35 -11.96
CA ALA A 174 21.94 -23.50 -10.84
C ALA A 174 22.38 -22.74 -9.58
N GLY A 175 23.66 -22.85 -9.20
CA GLY A 175 24.18 -22.16 -8.00
C GLY A 175 24.15 -20.62 -8.10
N LEU A 176 24.24 -20.05 -9.31
CA LEU A 176 24.11 -18.60 -9.51
C LEU A 176 22.64 -18.18 -9.50
N THR A 177 21.78 -19.00 -10.10
CA THR A 177 20.32 -18.83 -10.07
C THR A 177 19.77 -18.80 -8.64
N ASP A 178 20.26 -19.69 -7.77
CA ASP A 178 19.87 -19.75 -6.36
C ASP A 178 20.30 -18.50 -5.60
N ARG A 179 21.54 -18.03 -5.81
CA ARG A 179 22.05 -16.80 -5.18
C ARG A 179 21.25 -15.57 -5.60
N LEU A 180 20.93 -15.43 -6.89
CA LEU A 180 20.08 -14.34 -7.38
C LEU A 180 18.65 -14.44 -6.83
N GLY A 181 18.13 -15.66 -6.66
CA GLY A 181 16.87 -15.92 -5.99
C GLY A 181 16.86 -15.42 -4.54
N ALA A 182 17.89 -15.78 -3.76
CA ALA A 182 18.02 -15.35 -2.37
C ALA A 182 18.09 -13.82 -2.22
N ILE A 183 18.76 -13.12 -3.15
CA ILE A 183 18.78 -11.65 -3.17
C ILE A 183 17.38 -11.10 -3.43
N SER A 184 16.66 -11.64 -4.42
CA SER A 184 15.30 -11.21 -4.76
C SER A 184 14.36 -11.40 -3.55
N GLU A 185 14.39 -12.58 -2.94
CA GLU A 185 13.61 -12.91 -1.74
C GLU A 185 13.93 -11.99 -0.56
N GLN A 186 15.21 -11.67 -0.35
CA GLN A 186 15.64 -10.74 0.69
C GLN A 186 15.11 -9.33 0.44
N THR A 187 15.13 -8.83 -0.80
CA THR A 187 14.54 -7.51 -1.11
C THR A 187 13.03 -7.49 -0.90
N ASP A 188 12.33 -8.56 -1.27
CA ASP A 188 10.88 -8.66 -1.07
C ASP A 188 10.51 -8.77 0.40
N LYS A 189 11.30 -9.50 1.19
CA LYS A 189 11.15 -9.57 2.64
C LYS A 189 11.33 -8.18 3.26
N LEU A 190 12.37 -7.44 2.88
CA LEU A 190 12.60 -6.09 3.39
C LEU A 190 11.46 -5.12 3.06
N ARG A 191 10.86 -5.21 1.86
CA ARG A 191 9.69 -4.41 1.50
C ARG A 191 8.49 -4.74 2.37
N ARG A 192 8.21 -6.02 2.62
CA ARG A 192 7.11 -6.48 3.48
C ARG A 192 7.33 -6.06 4.94
N ASP A 193 8.50 -6.36 5.50
CA ASP A 193 8.84 -6.03 6.90
C ASP A 193 8.75 -4.51 7.16
N ALA A 194 9.18 -3.69 6.19
CA ALA A 194 9.08 -2.23 6.30
C ALA A 194 7.63 -1.72 6.21
N ALA A 195 6.79 -2.32 5.35
CA ALA A 195 5.38 -2.02 5.26
C ALA A 195 4.62 -2.45 6.53
N ASP A 196 4.96 -3.61 7.09
CA ASP A 196 4.33 -4.20 8.28
C ASP A 196 4.69 -3.43 9.55
N ASN A 197 5.97 -3.12 9.76
CA ASN A 197 6.43 -2.29 10.88
C ASN A 197 5.77 -0.90 10.87
N ARG A 198 5.44 -0.38 9.68
CA ARG A 198 4.74 0.90 9.56
C ARG A 198 3.26 0.76 9.91
N ARG A 199 2.58 -0.27 9.42
CA ARG A 199 1.18 -0.56 9.77
C ARG A 199 1.01 -0.76 11.28
N ASN A 200 1.91 -1.51 11.90
CA ASN A 200 1.92 -1.75 13.35
C ASN A 200 2.21 -0.50 14.19
N ARG A 201 2.85 0.54 13.62
CA ARG A 201 3.06 1.83 14.29
C ARG A 201 1.91 2.82 14.11
N ALA A 202 1.03 2.58 13.13
CA ALA A 202 -0.14 3.40 12.83
C ALA A 202 -1.42 2.90 13.52
N THR A 203 -1.35 1.70 14.13
CA THR A 203 -2.44 1.09 14.92
C THR A 203 -2.20 1.34 16.40
#